data_AF-A0A536Z882-F1
#
_entry.id   AF-A0A536Z882-F1
#
_cell.length_a   1.000
_cell.length_b   1.000
_cell.length_c   1.000
_cell.angle_alpha   90.00
_cell.angle_beta   90.00
_cell.angle_gamma   90.00
#
_symmetry.space_group_name_H-M   'P 1'
#
loop_
_entity.id
_entity.type
_entity.pdbx_description
1 polymer ?
#
loop_
_entity_poly.entity_id
_entity_poly.type
_entity_poly.pdbx_seq_one_letter_code
_entity_poly.pdbx_strand_id
1 'polypeptide(L)' 'MTTSFWKDALASLPSSVQRRYAASFEAAERFEALLELGVEAWGSAKHALARSCQAAARAMRGTARILEDAAHRLLPM' A
#
# COMPACT_ATOMS: atom_id res chain seq x y z
N MET A 1 3.57 24.03 -16.20
CA MET A 1 4.92 23.62 -15.76
C MET A 1 4.93 23.69 -14.25
N THR A 2 4.78 22.55 -13.57
CA THR A 2 4.86 22.45 -12.12
C THR A 2 6.31 22.65 -11.72
N THR A 3 6.63 23.77 -11.07
CA THR A 3 7.95 23.95 -10.46
C THR A 3 8.06 22.98 -9.29
N SER A 4 9.16 22.24 -9.22
CA SER A 4 9.41 21.28 -8.14
C SER A 4 9.66 22.07 -6.87
N PHE A 5 8.82 21.86 -5.84
CA PHE A 5 8.94 22.51 -4.54
C PHE A 5 10.38 22.44 -4.01
N TRP A 6 11.06 21.30 -4.16
CA TRP A 6 12.44 21.11 -3.71
C TRP A 6 13.45 21.97 -4.49
N LYS A 7 13.22 22.23 -5.78
CA LYS A 7 14.06 23.12 -6.58
C LYS A 7 13.88 24.58 -6.19
N ASP A 8 12.64 25.00 -5.94
CA ASP A 8 12.33 26.35 -5.48
C ASP A 8 12.85 26.58 -4.05
N ALA A 9 12.70 25.58 -3.18
CA ALA A 9 13.24 25.61 -1.82
C ALA A 9 14.77 25.67 -1.81
N LEU A 10 15.46 24.92 -2.67
CA LEU A 10 16.91 25.02 -2.83
C LEU A 10 17.32 26.40 -3.34
N ALA A 11 16.60 26.96 -4.32
CA ALA A 11 16.87 28.29 -4.87
C ALA A 11 16.67 29.42 -3.85
N SER A 12 15.79 29.23 -2.86
CA SER A 12 15.55 30.20 -1.79
C SER A 12 16.70 30.29 -0.76
N LEU A 13 17.59 29.30 -0.71
CA LEU A 13 18.69 29.25 0.26
C LEU A 13 19.90 30.09 -0.20
N PRO A 14 20.73 30.60 0.72
CA PRO A 14 21.99 31.26 0.37
C PRO A 14 22.93 30.31 -0.39
N SER A 15 23.64 30.84 -1.39
CA SER A 15 24.51 30.06 -2.30
C SER A 15 25.59 29.23 -1.60
N SER A 16 26.05 29.67 -0.42
CA SER A 16 26.99 28.93 0.43
C SER A 16 26.43 27.62 0.97
N VAL A 17 25.12 27.58 1.23
CA VAL A 17 24.42 26.42 1.79
C VAL A 17 23.79 25.55 0.71
N GLN A 18 23.47 26.13 -0.45
CA GLN A 18 22.92 25.40 -1.61
C GLN A 18 23.79 24.20 -1.99
N ARG A 19 25.11 24.37 -2.15
CA ARG A 19 26.00 23.23 -2.51
C ARG A 19 26.00 22.12 -1.45
N ARG A 20 25.85 22.49 -0.18
CA ARG A 20 25.87 21.53 0.92
C ARG A 20 24.59 20.69 0.97
N TYR A 21 23.46 21.29 0.62
CA TYR A 21 22.16 20.64 0.71
C TYR A 21 21.59 20.19 -0.64
N ALA A 22 22.19 20.55 -1.78
CA ALA A 22 21.69 20.18 -3.11
C ALA A 22 21.41 18.68 -3.26
N ALA A 23 22.32 17.83 -2.78
CA ALA A 23 22.15 16.37 -2.80
C ALA A 23 20.99 15.90 -1.90
N SER A 24 20.76 16.56 -0.76
CA SER A 24 19.63 16.24 0.13
C SER A 24 18.29 16.64 -0.47
N PHE A 25 18.22 17.79 -1.14
CA PHE A 25 17.02 18.26 -1.83
C PHE A 25 16.69 17.38 -3.05
N GLU A 26 17.70 16.96 -3.82
CA GLU A 26 17.50 16.02 -4.92
C GLU A 26 17.04 14.63 -4.42
N ALA A 27 17.60 14.16 -3.30
CA ALA A 27 17.14 12.92 -2.67
C ALA A 27 15.69 13.04 -2.18
N ALA A 28 15.31 14.19 -1.60
CA ALA A 28 13.95 14.46 -1.15
C ALA A 28 12.94 14.44 -2.31
N GLU A 29 13.28 15.06 -3.45
CA GLU A 29 12.46 15.05 -4.67
C GLU A 29 12.20 13.62 -5.18
N ARG A 30 13.22 12.76 -5.13
CA ARG A 30 13.07 11.34 -5.52
C ARG A 30 12.28 10.52 -4.48
N PHE A 31 12.46 10.82 -3.20
CA PHE A 31 11.75 10.14 -2.12
C PHE A 31 10.25 10.43 -2.15
N GLU A 32 9.84 11.65 -2.49
CA GLU A 32 8.44 12.02 -2.65
C GLU A 32 7.75 11.16 -3.72
N ALA A 33 8.37 11.02 -4.90
CA ALA A 33 7.87 10.15 -5.96
C ALA A 33 7.80 8.67 -5.55
N LEU A 34 8.79 8.18 -4.81
CA LEU A 34 8.80 6.80 -4.29
C LEU A 34 7.75 6.58 -3.21
N LEU A 35 7.48 7.58 -2.37
CA LEU A 35 6.46 7.53 -1.34
C LEU A 35 5.06 7.46 -1.96
N GLU A 36 4.79 8.28 -2.97
CA GLU A 36 3.51 8.26 -3.68
C GLU A 36 3.26 6.89 -4.32
N LEU A 37 4.25 6.36 -5.05
CA LEU A 37 4.20 5.01 -5.62
C LEU A 37 4.03 3.93 -4.54
N GLY A 38 4.73 4.08 -3.42
CA GLY A 38 4.67 3.16 -2.29
C GLY A 38 3.30 3.13 -1.62
N VAL A 39 2.65 4.29 -1.47
CA VAL A 39 1.30 4.42 -0.91
C VAL A 39 0.27 3.77 -1.83
N GLU A 40 0.35 4.01 -3.14
CA GLU A 40 -0.55 3.36 -4.11
C GLU A 40 -0.39 1.85 -4.16
N ALA A 41 0.87 1.38 -4.19
CA ALA A 41 1.19 -0.05 -4.17
C ALA A 41 0.68 -0.71 -2.87
N TRP A 42 0.84 -0.04 -1.73
CA TRP A 42 0.36 -0.52 -0.43
C TRP A 42 -1.17 -0.60 -0.36
N GLY A 43 -1.87 0.40 -0.91
CA GLY A 43 -3.32 0.40 -1.02
C GLY A 43 -3.84 -0.79 -1.84
N SER A 44 -3.16 -1.06 -2.97
CA SER A 44 -3.45 -2.20 -3.84
C SER A 44 -3.17 -3.55 -3.15
N ALA A 45 -2.04 -3.65 -2.44
CA ALA A 45 -1.66 -4.85 -1.69
C ALA A 45 -2.66 -5.17 -0.58
N LYS A 46 -3.11 -4.15 0.18
CA LYS A 46 -4.16 -4.31 1.20
C LYS A 46 -5.47 -4.82 0.60
N HIS A 47 -5.89 -4.27 -0.54
CA HIS A 47 -7.10 -4.73 -1.23
C HIS A 47 -6.98 -6.17 -1.72
N ALA A 48 -5.83 -6.55 -2.28
CA ALA A 48 -5.57 -7.92 -2.71
C ALA A 48 -5.61 -8.89 -1.52
N LEU A 49 -4.98 -8.52 -0.39
CA LEU A 49 -4.98 -9.30 0.84
C LEU A 49 -6.40 -9.44 1.44
N ALA A 50 -7.17 -8.36 1.47
CA ALA A 50 -8.55 -8.41 1.95
C ALA A 50 -9.41 -9.38 1.11
N ARG A 51 -9.23 -9.37 -0.23
CA ARG A 51 -9.93 -10.30 -1.13
C ARG A 51 -9.53 -11.74 -0.91
N SER A 52 -8.24 -12.04 -0.67
CA SER A 52 -7.81 -13.41 -0.39
C SER A 52 -8.34 -13.92 0.94
N CYS A 53 -8.32 -13.10 2.00
CA CYS A 53 -8.93 -13.44 3.28
C CYS A 53 -10.44 -13.68 3.17
N GLN A 54 -11.16 -12.84 2.42
CA GLN A 54 -12.59 -13.04 2.18
C GLN A 54 -12.88 -14.33 1.40
N ALA A 55 -12.06 -14.65 0.38
CA ALA A 55 -12.19 -15.88 -0.38
C ALA A 55 -11.95 -17.12 0.52
N ALA A 56 -10.89 -17.09 1.35
CA ALA A 56 -10.61 -18.14 2.31
C ALA A 56 -11.76 -18.32 3.32
N ALA A 57 -12.28 -17.23 3.89
CA ALA A 57 -13.41 -17.28 4.82
C ALA A 57 -14.68 -17.83 4.18
N ARG A 58 -14.96 -17.48 2.92
CA ARG A 58 -16.10 -18.07 2.17
C ARG A 58 -15.91 -19.56 1.93
N ALA A 59 -14.70 -19.98 1.57
CA ALA A 59 -14.39 -21.40 1.37
C ALA A 59 -14.59 -22.19 2.66
N MET A 60 -14.07 -21.71 3.79
CA MET A 60 -14.23 -22.35 5.10
C MET A 60 -15.70 -22.43 5.55
N ARG A 61 -16.51 -21.41 5.26
CA ARG A 61 -17.96 -21.46 5.54
C ARG A 61 -18.69 -22.45 4.63
N GLY A 62 -18.28 -22.56 3.36
CA GLY A 62 -18.82 -23.55 2.44
C GLY A 62 -18.55 -24.97 2.91
N THR A 63 -17.31 -25.26 3.29
CA THR A 63 -16.93 -26.58 3.80
C THR A 63 -17.61 -26.90 5.13
N ALA A 64 -17.75 -25.93 6.03
CA ALA A 64 -18.48 -26.11 7.29
C ALA A 64 -19.95 -26.49 7.05
N ARG A 65 -20.63 -25.82 6.11
CA ARG A 65 -22.03 -26.14 5.77
C ARG A 65 -22.17 -27.53 5.15
N ILE A 66 -21.25 -27.93 4.28
CA ILE A 66 -21.26 -29.27 3.70
C ILE A 66 -21.08 -30.34 4.79
N LEU A 67 -20.20 -30.07 5.76
CA LEU A 67 -19.98 -30.97 6.89
C LEU A 67 -21.22 -31.05 7.81
N GLU A 68 -21.88 -29.91 8.05
CA GLU A 68 -23.10 -29.83 8.86
C GLU A 68 -24.29 -30.54 8.20
N ASP A 69 -24.47 -30.37 6.88
CA ASP A 69 -25.46 -31.10 6.09
C ASP A 69 -25.19 -32.61 6.07
N ALA A 70 -23.91 -33.00 5.93
CA ALA A 70 -23.52 -34.42 5.97
C ALA A 70 -23.78 -35.03 7.36
N ALA A 71 -23.51 -34.27 8.43
CA ALA A 71 -23.80 -34.70 9.79
C ALA A 71 -25.31 -34.85 10.04
N HIS A 72 -26.14 -33.92 9.56
CA HIS A 72 -27.60 -34.01 9.63
C HIS A 72 -28.17 -35.23 8.88
N ARG A 73 -27.58 -35.59 7.74
CA ARG A 73 -27.98 -36.79 6.97
C ARG A 73 -27.59 -38.10 7.65
N LEU A 74 -26.49 -38.11 8.41
CA LEU A 74 -25.98 -39.29 9.10
C LEU A 74 -26.65 -39.52 10.47
N LEU A 75 -27.10 -38.45 11.13
CA LEU A 75 -27.83 -38.49 12.40
C LEU A 75 -29.10 -37.64 12.28
N PRO A 76 -30.20 -38.21 11.74
CA PRO A 76 -31.50 -37.56 11.77
C PRO A 76 -32.05 -37.66 13.20
N MET A 77 -31.70 -36.70 14.04
CA MET A 77 -32.41 -36.47 15.31
C MET A 77 -33.59 -35.54 15.07
#